data_AF-A0A7Y2Q276-F1
#
_entry.id   AF-A0A7Y2Q276-F1
#
_cell.length_a   1.000
_cell.length_b   1.000
_cell.length_c   1.000
_cell.angle_alpha   90.00
_cell.angle_beta   90.00
_cell.angle_gamma   90.00
#
_symmetry.space_group_name_H-M   'P 1'
#
loop_
_entity.id
_entity.type
_entity.pdbx_description
1 polymer ?
#
loop_
_entity_poly.entity_id
_entity_poly.type
_entity_poly.pdbx_seq_one_letter_code
_entity_poly.pdbx_strand_id
1 'polypeptide(L)'
;AAEAAARAAAEAAAQAAANTPEGAKATARQMASDRYGWGDGQFSCLESLWNRESSWNYQAYNAGSGATGIPQALPGSKMASAGSDWQSNATTQIAWGLDYISRAYGTPCGAWGHSQATNWY
;
A
#
# COMPACT_ATOMS: atom_id res chain seq x y z
N ALA A 1 14.41 18.87 23.77
CA ALA A 1 14.44 17.44 24.15
C ALA A 1 13.02 16.87 24.31
N ALA A 2 12.20 17.39 25.23
CA ALA A 2 10.82 16.92 25.42
C ALA A 2 9.93 17.03 24.17
N GLU A 3 10.03 18.13 23.42
CA GLU A 3 9.25 18.34 22.18
C GLU A 3 9.64 17.37 21.06
N ALA A 4 10.92 16.98 20.96
CA ALA A 4 11.38 16.01 19.98
C ALA A 4 10.88 14.60 20.30
N ALA A 5 10.90 14.22 21.58
CA ALA A 5 10.33 12.95 22.05
C ALA A 5 8.81 12.88 21.83
N ALA A 6 8.10 13.99 22.06
CA ALA A 6 6.66 14.08 21.81
C ALA A 6 6.32 13.94 20.31
N ARG A 7 7.12 14.56 19.42
CA ARG A 7 6.96 14.39 17.96
C ARG A 7 7.18 12.96 17.51
N ALA A 8 8.26 12.32 17.96
CA ALA A 8 8.55 10.94 17.63
C ALA A 8 7.45 9.97 18.11
N ALA A 9 6.88 10.21 19.30
CA ALA A 9 5.76 9.42 19.80
C ALA A 9 4.48 9.60 18.95
N ALA A 10 4.20 10.83 18.49
CA ALA A 10 3.07 11.10 17.62
C ALA A 10 3.23 10.44 16.23
N GLU A 11 4.44 10.47 15.66
CA GLU A 11 4.77 9.80 14.40
C GLU A 11 4.62 8.28 14.51
N ALA A 12 5.12 7.68 15.60
CA ALA A 12 4.94 6.25 15.87
C ALA A 12 3.47 5.87 16.04
N ALA A 13 2.67 6.70 16.72
CA ALA A 13 1.23 6.48 16.87
C ALA A 13 0.49 6.57 15.51
N ALA A 14 0.86 7.53 14.67
CA ALA A 14 0.30 7.67 13.33
C ALA A 14 0.66 6.46 12.44
N GLN A 15 1.91 6.00 12.50
CA GLN A 15 2.33 4.78 11.81
C GLN A 15 1.58 3.55 12.32
N ALA A 16 1.42 3.40 13.64
CA ALA A 16 0.67 2.30 14.23
C ALA A 16 -0.80 2.31 13.78
N ALA A 17 -1.42 3.49 13.68
CA ALA A 17 -2.77 3.62 13.13
C ALA A 17 -2.83 3.19 11.66
N ALA A 18 -1.85 3.59 10.83
CA ALA A 18 -1.75 3.18 9.43
C ALA A 18 -1.45 1.67 9.25
N ASN A 19 -0.78 1.03 10.21
CA ASN A 19 -0.44 -0.40 10.21
C ASN A 19 -1.62 -1.32 10.59
N THR A 20 -2.84 -0.92 10.27
CA THR A 20 -4.06 -1.72 10.38
C THR A 20 -4.73 -1.79 9.02
N PRO A 21 -5.52 -2.83 8.69
CA PRO A 21 -6.24 -2.87 7.41
C PRO A 21 -7.09 -1.61 7.17
N GLU A 22 -7.81 -1.12 8.18
CA GLU A 22 -8.65 0.07 8.09
C GLU A 22 -7.82 1.35 7.93
N GLY A 23 -6.74 1.49 8.71
CA GLY A 23 -5.85 2.64 8.60
C GLY A 23 -5.08 2.67 7.28
N ALA A 24 -4.68 1.51 6.78
CA ALA A 24 -4.05 1.35 5.47
C ALA A 24 -5.00 1.75 4.34
N LYS A 25 -6.27 1.33 4.40
CA LYS A 25 -7.33 1.75 3.47
C LYS A 25 -7.52 3.27 3.47
N ALA A 26 -7.64 3.87 4.66
CA ALA A 26 -7.80 5.32 4.79
C ALA A 26 -6.60 6.08 4.21
N THR A 27 -5.39 5.62 4.55
CA THR A 27 -4.11 6.16 4.05
C THR A 27 -4.02 6.05 2.53
N ALA A 28 -4.38 4.90 1.96
CA ALA A 28 -4.37 4.69 0.52
C ALA A 28 -5.40 5.54 -0.21
N ARG A 29 -6.62 5.69 0.34
CA ARG A 29 -7.65 6.55 -0.25
C ARG A 29 -7.20 8.00 -0.30
N GLN A 30 -6.62 8.50 0.79
CA GLN A 30 -6.08 9.85 0.84
C GLN A 30 -4.95 10.04 -0.19
N MET A 31 -3.95 9.16 -0.21
CA MET A 31 -2.85 9.27 -1.16
C MET A 31 -3.29 9.12 -2.62
N ALA A 32 -4.23 8.22 -2.92
CA ALA A 32 -4.78 8.01 -4.24
C ALA A 32 -5.42 9.30 -4.77
N SER A 33 -6.21 9.97 -3.93
CA SER A 33 -6.79 11.28 -4.25
C SER A 33 -5.71 12.35 -4.41
N ASP A 34 -4.87 12.54 -3.39
CA ASP A 34 -3.94 13.68 -3.32
C ASP A 34 -2.84 13.63 -4.38
N ARG A 35 -2.36 12.44 -4.75
CA ARG A 35 -1.21 12.28 -5.66
C ARG A 35 -1.58 11.94 -7.09
N TYR A 36 -2.72 11.29 -7.30
CA TYR A 36 -3.10 10.76 -8.62
C TYR A 36 -4.46 11.26 -9.11
N GLY A 37 -5.21 12.00 -8.30
CA GLY A 37 -6.57 12.42 -8.63
C GLY A 37 -7.55 11.24 -8.68
N TRP A 38 -7.19 10.10 -8.10
CA TRP A 38 -8.02 8.91 -8.07
C TRP A 38 -9.05 9.01 -6.95
N GLY A 39 -10.27 9.38 -7.33
CA GLY A 39 -11.42 9.39 -6.42
C GLY A 39 -11.97 8.00 -6.11
N ASP A 40 -13.12 7.98 -5.46
CA ASP A 40 -13.71 6.77 -4.86
C ASP A 40 -13.94 5.61 -5.83
N GLY A 41 -14.25 5.89 -7.10
CA GLY A 41 -14.43 4.84 -8.12
C GLY A 41 -13.13 4.08 -8.43
N GLN A 42 -11.98 4.74 -8.39
CA GLN A 42 -10.68 4.07 -8.51
C GLN A 42 -10.31 3.39 -7.19
N PHE A 43 -10.62 4.02 -6.05
CA PHE A 43 -10.36 3.42 -4.75
C PHE A 43 -11.12 2.09 -4.55
N SER A 44 -12.36 1.95 -5.01
CA SER A 44 -13.09 0.68 -4.91
C SER A 44 -12.42 -0.47 -5.67
N CYS A 45 -11.79 -0.16 -6.81
CA CYS A 45 -10.98 -1.13 -7.56
C CYS A 45 -9.70 -1.49 -6.80
N LEU A 46 -9.02 -0.48 -6.23
CA LEU A 46 -7.83 -0.68 -5.39
C LEU A 46 -8.15 -1.55 -4.18
N GLU A 47 -9.28 -1.31 -3.52
CA GLU A 47 -9.75 -2.08 -2.39
C GLU A 47 -10.00 -3.53 -2.75
N SER A 48 -10.69 -3.78 -3.85
CA SER A 48 -10.91 -5.15 -4.34
C SER A 48 -9.58 -5.85 -4.64
N LEU A 49 -8.68 -5.15 -5.31
CA LEU A 49 -7.37 -5.65 -5.69
C LEU A 49 -6.53 -6.02 -4.46
N TRP A 50 -6.19 -5.06 -3.60
CA TRP A 50 -5.33 -5.32 -2.44
C TRP A 50 -6.00 -6.18 -1.36
N ASN A 51 -7.34 -6.24 -1.32
CA ASN A 51 -8.02 -7.21 -0.48
C ASN A 51 -7.75 -8.66 -0.93
N ARG A 52 -7.72 -8.89 -2.25
CA ARG A 52 -7.36 -10.20 -2.83
C ARG A 52 -5.89 -10.56 -2.59
N GLU A 53 -5.02 -9.57 -2.68
CA GLU A 53 -3.57 -9.78 -2.57
C GLU A 53 -3.12 -10.12 -1.14
N SER A 54 -3.59 -9.35 -0.16
CA SER A 54 -3.06 -9.42 1.21
C SER A 54 -4.10 -9.22 2.30
N SER A 55 -5.37 -8.98 1.94
CA SER A 55 -6.39 -8.46 2.88
C SER A 55 -5.89 -7.20 3.60
N TRP A 56 -5.14 -6.34 2.89
CA TRP A 56 -4.55 -5.10 3.42
C TRP A 56 -3.55 -5.30 4.57
N ASN A 57 -3.02 -6.51 4.75
CA ASN A 57 -2.02 -6.80 5.78
C ASN A 57 -0.61 -6.40 5.32
N TYR A 58 0.00 -5.41 5.98
CA TYR A 58 1.38 -4.98 5.68
C TYR A 58 2.45 -6.02 6.00
N GLN A 59 2.12 -7.03 6.82
CA GLN A 59 2.99 -8.16 7.15
C GLN A 59 2.70 -9.38 6.27
N ALA A 60 1.81 -9.28 5.28
CA ALA A 60 1.52 -10.40 4.39
C ALA A 60 2.80 -10.87 3.69
N TYR A 61 3.02 -12.19 3.71
CA TYR A 61 4.16 -12.82 3.08
C TYR A 61 3.74 -14.17 2.51
N ASN A 62 3.92 -14.33 1.20
CA ASN A 62 3.70 -15.59 0.53
C ASN A 62 5.02 -16.37 0.48
N ALA A 63 5.14 -17.45 1.27
CA ALA A 63 6.36 -18.24 1.34
C ALA A 63 6.72 -18.98 0.04
N GLY A 64 5.73 -19.26 -0.82
CA GLY A 64 5.96 -19.94 -2.10
C GLY A 64 6.54 -19.02 -3.18
N SER A 65 6.06 -17.78 -3.26
CA SER A 65 6.51 -16.81 -4.28
C SER A 65 7.50 -15.76 -3.77
N GLY A 66 7.52 -15.47 -2.47
CA GLY A 66 8.25 -14.35 -1.88
C GLY A 66 7.53 -13.00 -2.00
N ALA A 67 6.29 -12.98 -2.50
CA ALA A 67 5.50 -11.75 -2.61
C ALA A 67 5.15 -11.20 -1.21
N THR A 68 5.35 -9.90 -1.02
CA THR A 68 5.38 -9.27 0.32
C THR A 68 4.52 -8.00 0.43
N GLY A 69 3.88 -7.82 1.58
CA GLY A 69 3.19 -6.61 1.99
C GLY A 69 1.82 -6.42 1.33
N ILE A 70 1.22 -5.25 1.58
CA ILE A 70 -0.10 -4.87 1.05
C ILE A 70 -0.20 -5.10 -0.47
N PRO A 71 0.74 -4.60 -1.30
CA PRO A 71 0.65 -4.75 -2.74
C PRO A 71 1.15 -6.12 -3.23
N GLN A 72 1.62 -7.01 -2.34
CA GLN A 72 2.25 -8.29 -2.69
C GLN A 72 3.42 -8.12 -3.69
N ALA A 73 4.32 -7.17 -3.42
CA ALA A 73 5.45 -6.85 -4.28
C ALA A 73 6.43 -8.03 -4.43
N LEU A 74 6.91 -8.28 -5.65
CA LEU A 74 7.85 -9.35 -5.97
C LEU A 74 9.09 -8.84 -6.75
N PRO A 75 10.30 -8.90 -6.15
CA PRO A 75 10.57 -9.10 -4.72
C PRO A 75 10.10 -7.91 -3.87
N GLY A 76 9.81 -8.15 -2.59
CA GLY A 76 9.39 -7.13 -1.63
C GLY A 76 10.38 -5.95 -1.51
N SER A 77 11.67 -6.20 -1.71
CA SER A 77 12.75 -5.19 -1.65
C SER A 77 12.58 -4.04 -2.65
N LYS A 78 11.75 -4.18 -3.70
CA LYS A 78 11.41 -3.06 -4.59
C LYS A 78 10.77 -1.89 -3.86
N MET A 79 10.05 -2.16 -2.76
CA MET A 79 9.40 -1.13 -1.93
C MET A 79 10.41 -0.21 -1.24
N ALA A 80 11.70 -0.59 -1.15
CA ALA A 80 12.76 0.27 -0.62
C ALA A 80 12.92 1.59 -1.40
N SER A 81 12.46 1.64 -2.65
CA SER A 81 12.43 2.87 -3.46
C SER A 81 11.44 3.92 -2.93
N ALA A 82 10.42 3.52 -2.16
CA ALA A 82 9.49 4.43 -1.51
C ALA A 82 9.90 4.80 -0.08
N GLY A 83 10.75 3.98 0.56
CA GLY A 83 11.25 4.21 1.92
C GLY A 83 11.99 3.00 2.46
N SER A 84 13.07 3.23 3.23
CA SER A 84 13.88 2.15 3.81
C SER A 84 13.15 1.33 4.88
N ASP A 85 12.04 1.85 5.40
CA ASP A 85 11.21 1.28 6.47
C ASP A 85 10.04 0.42 5.93
N TRP A 86 10.02 0.12 4.63
CA TRP A 86 8.93 -0.59 3.95
C TRP A 86 8.49 -1.90 4.63
N GLN A 87 9.39 -2.58 5.35
CA GLN A 87 9.08 -3.84 6.04
C GLN A 87 8.13 -3.66 7.24
N SER A 88 8.09 -2.48 7.83
CA SER A 88 7.31 -2.18 9.04
C SER A 88 6.34 -1.01 8.88
N ASN A 89 6.22 -0.46 7.67
CA ASN A 89 5.42 0.73 7.41
C ASN A 89 4.45 0.54 6.24
N ALA A 90 3.16 0.36 6.56
CA ALA A 90 2.07 0.26 5.59
C ALA A 90 2.00 1.47 4.65
N THR A 91 2.24 2.69 5.17
CA THR A 91 2.27 3.93 4.40
C THR A 91 3.31 3.87 3.27
N THR A 92 4.50 3.33 3.57
CA THR A 92 5.57 3.14 2.58
C THR A 92 5.17 2.10 1.52
N GLN A 93 4.57 0.99 1.92
CA GLN A 93 4.07 -0.04 1.00
C GLN A 93 2.97 0.50 0.08
N ILE A 94 2.03 1.28 0.63
CA ILE A 94 0.95 1.94 -0.11
C ILE A 94 1.53 2.92 -1.12
N ALA A 95 2.47 3.77 -0.70
CA ALA A 95 3.09 4.75 -1.59
C ALA A 95 3.76 4.07 -2.80
N TRP A 96 4.51 2.99 -2.55
CA TRP A 96 5.10 2.19 -3.62
C TRP A 96 4.05 1.52 -4.51
N GLY A 97 3.03 0.90 -3.92
CA GLY A 97 1.99 0.17 -4.64
C GLY A 97 1.15 1.07 -5.55
N LEU A 98 0.80 2.27 -5.09
CA LEU A 98 0.08 3.26 -5.91
C LEU A 98 0.93 3.73 -7.09
N ASP A 99 2.22 3.99 -6.87
CA ASP A 99 3.15 4.38 -7.94
C ASP A 99 3.32 3.26 -8.98
N TYR A 100 3.47 2.02 -8.51
CA TYR A 100 3.53 0.85 -9.37
C TYR A 100 2.26 0.72 -10.23
N ILE A 101 1.08 0.85 -9.63
CA ILE A 101 -0.20 0.83 -10.35
C ILE A 101 -0.25 1.92 -11.42
N SER A 102 0.16 3.15 -11.07
CA SER A 102 0.17 4.26 -12.01
C SER A 102 1.07 3.99 -13.22
N ARG A 103 2.26 3.41 -13.01
CA ARG A 103 3.24 3.16 -14.08
C ARG A 103 2.91 1.93 -14.92
N ALA A 104 2.42 0.85 -14.31
CA ALA A 104 2.18 -0.43 -14.98
C ALA A 104 0.77 -0.53 -15.60
N TYR A 105 -0.23 0.08 -14.95
CA TYR A 105 -1.65 -0.10 -15.31
C TYR A 105 -2.38 1.21 -15.58
N GLY A 106 -1.76 2.35 -15.32
CA GLY A 106 -2.35 3.68 -15.44
C GLY A 106 -3.34 4.03 -14.32
N THR A 107 -4.19 3.08 -13.90
CA THR A 107 -5.21 3.29 -12.86
C THR A 107 -5.48 2.03 -12.03
N PRO A 108 -6.00 2.15 -10.79
CA PRO A 108 -6.42 1.00 -9.98
C PRO A 108 -7.45 0.09 -10.66
N CYS A 109 -8.42 0.65 -11.40
CA CYS A 109 -9.37 -0.18 -12.13
C CYS A 109 -8.72 -0.89 -13.33
N GLY A 110 -7.71 -0.28 -13.97
CA GLY A 110 -6.89 -0.97 -14.96
C GLY A 110 -6.15 -2.17 -14.37
N ALA A 111 -5.53 -1.98 -13.20
CA ALA A 111 -4.86 -3.06 -12.47
C ALA A 111 -5.84 -4.15 -12.04
N TRP A 112 -6.99 -3.79 -11.48
CA TRP A 112 -8.01 -4.74 -11.06
C TRP A 112 -8.58 -5.55 -12.23
N GLY A 113 -8.84 -4.89 -13.36
CA GLY A 113 -9.28 -5.55 -14.60
C GLY A 113 -8.25 -6.57 -15.10
N HIS A 114 -6.97 -6.19 -15.15
CA HIS A 114 -5.88 -7.10 -15.50
C HIS A 114 -5.85 -8.31 -14.53
N SER A 115 -5.92 -8.03 -13.24
CA SER A 115 -5.84 -9.05 -12.20
C SER A 115 -6.99 -10.06 -12.26
N GLN A 116 -8.19 -9.65 -12.66
CA GLN A 116 -9.32 -10.56 -12.87
C GLN A 116 -9.13 -11.44 -14.12
N ALA A 117 -8.44 -10.93 -15.15
CA ALA A 117 -8.22 -11.67 -16.39
C ALA A 117 -7.05 -12.66 -16.31
N THR A 118 -5.97 -12.31 -15.60
CA THR A 118 -4.71 -13.08 -15.59
C THR A 118 -4.42 -13.75 -14.25
N ASN A 119 -5.17 -13.41 -13.21
CA ASN A 119 -4.93 -13.83 -11.83
C ASN A 119 -3.62 -13.25 -11.21
N TRP A 120 -3.02 -12.23 -11.86
CA TRP A 120 -1.81 -11.52 -11.41
C TRP A 120 -1.95 -10.02 -11.65
N TYR A 121 -1.23 -9.18 -10.90
CA TYR A 121 -1.03 -7.75 -11.20
C TYR A 121 0.36 -7.30 -10.73
#